data_AF-A0A0F9K0A3-F1
#
_entry.id   AF-A0A0F9K0A3-F1
#
_cell.length_a   1.000
_cell.length_b   1.000
_cell.length_c   1.000
_cell.angle_alpha   90.00
_cell.angle_beta   90.00
_cell.angle_gamma   90.00
#
_symmetry.space_group_name_H-M   'P 1'
#
loop_
_entity.id
_entity.type
_entity.pdbx_description
1 polymer ?
#
loop_
_entity_poly.entity_id
_entity_poly.type
_entity_poly.pdbx_seq_one_letter_code
_entity_poly.pdbx_strand_id
1 'polypeptide(L)' 'MSMDCKGVLTKVGWPTDIVTLDFETYWDDEYSLSKKDWPTVRYVTSDKFEATGLGMYQSRVDLLV' A
#
# COMPACT_ATOMS: atom_id res chain seq x y z
N MET A 1 12.35 -8.30 32.07
CA MET A 1 12.95 -8.50 30.74
C MET A 1 11.91 -8.03 29.73
N SER A 2 12.19 -6.94 29.00
CA SER A 2 11.31 -6.50 27.93
C SER A 2 11.26 -7.59 26.86
N MET A 3 10.07 -8.00 26.48
CA MET A 3 9.88 -9.04 25.46
C MET A 3 9.99 -8.36 24.10
N ASP A 4 11.08 -8.62 23.38
CA ASP A 4 11.31 -8.06 22.05
C ASP A 4 10.27 -8.63 21.07
N CYS A 5 9.21 -7.85 20.82
CA CYS A 5 8.13 -8.20 19.92
C CYS A 5 8.66 -8.55 18.52
N LYS A 6 9.76 -7.93 18.07
CA LYS A 6 10.40 -8.23 16.78
C LYS A 6 10.89 -9.68 16.73
N GLY A 7 11.48 -10.17 17.82
CA GLY A 7 11.91 -11.56 17.96
C GLY A 7 10.75 -12.56 17.92
N VAL A 8 9.58 -12.21 18.47
CA VAL A 8 8.37 -13.05 18.40
C VAL A 8 7.84 -13.12 16.98
N LEU A 9 7.70 -11.97 16.31
CA LEU A 9 7.20 -11.88 14.93
C LEU A 9 8.11 -12.62 13.95
N THR A 10 9.43 -12.46 14.10
CA THR A 10 10.41 -13.17 13.27
C THR A 10 10.30 -14.70 13.44
N LYS A 11 10.14 -15.19 14.68
CA LYS A 11 10.03 -16.63 14.97
C LYS A 11 8.82 -17.29 14.31
N VAL A 12 7.72 -16.57 14.13
CA VAL A 12 6.51 -17.10 13.48
C VAL A 12 6.49 -16.84 11.97
N GLY A 13 7.58 -16.31 11.40
CA GLY A 13 7.67 -15.99 9.97
C GLY A 13 6.81 -14.79 9.57
N TRP A 14 6.45 -13.92 10.52
CA TRP A 14 5.65 -12.74 10.24
C TRP A 14 6.52 -11.65 9.59
N PRO A 15 6.05 -10.98 8.52
CA PRO A 15 6.79 -9.89 7.89
C PRO A 15 7.07 -8.74 8.87
N THR A 16 8.36 -8.41 9.07
CA THR A 16 8.80 -7.28 9.90
C THR A 16 9.18 -6.04 9.10
N ASP A 17 9.28 -6.20 7.78
CA ASP A 17 9.50 -5.13 6.82
C ASP A 17 8.21 -4.96 6.01
N ILE A 18 7.72 -3.73 5.96
CA ILE A 18 6.52 -3.38 5.18
C ILE A 18 6.96 -2.45 4.06
N VAL A 19 6.60 -2.81 2.83
CA VAL A 19 6.77 -1.96 1.65
C VAL A 19 5.38 -1.56 1.17
N THR A 20 5.07 -0.28 1.29
CA THR A 20 3.87 0.32 0.71
C THR A 20 4.22 0.84 -0.67
N LEU A 21 3.48 0.36 -1.67
CA LEU A 21 3.55 0.83 -3.05
C LEU A 21 2.31 1.67 -3.33
N ASP A 22 2.51 2.92 -3.71
CA ASP A 22 1.44 3.83 -4.10
C ASP A 22 1.58 4.14 -5.59
N PHE A 23 0.66 3.62 -6.40
CA PHE A 23 0.73 3.79 -7.86
C PHE A 23 0.00 5.07 -8.25
N GLU A 24 0.75 5.99 -8.82
CA GLU A 24 0.18 7.17 -9.47
C GLU A 24 -0.43 6.74 -10.79
N THR A 25 -1.61 7.25 -11.08
CA THR A 25 -2.39 6.86 -12.25
C THR A 25 -2.82 8.08 -13.04
N TYR A 26 -3.14 7.88 -14.31
CA TYR A 26 -3.75 8.91 -15.14
C TYR A 26 -4.99 9.49 -14.43
N TRP A 27 -4.98 10.79 -14.15
CA TRP A 27 -6.05 11.51 -13.47
C TRP A 27 -6.89 12.30 -14.46
N ASP A 28 -8.20 12.06 -14.46
CA ASP A 28 -9.20 12.79 -15.23
C ASP A 28 -10.42 13.06 -14.32
N ASP A 29 -11.02 14.24 -14.43
CA ASP A 29 -12.20 14.63 -13.64
C ASP A 29 -13.36 13.66 -13.86
N GLU A 30 -13.42 13.03 -15.04
CA GLU A 30 -14.39 11.99 -15.35
C GLU A 30 -14.02 10.61 -14.80
N TYR A 31 -12.74 10.27 -14.76
CA TYR A 31 -12.19 8.96 -14.36
C TYR A 31 -11.37 9.08 -13.07
N SER A 32 -12.05 9.02 -11.92
CA SER A 32 -11.45 9.27 -10.60
C SER A 32 -12.10 8.43 -9.50
N LEU A 33 -11.28 7.92 -8.57
CA LEU A 33 -11.70 7.20 -7.36
C LEU A 33 -12.36 8.11 -6.29
N SER A 34 -12.32 9.42 -6.46
CA SER A 34 -13.00 10.38 -5.57
C SER A 34 -14.54 10.29 -5.65
N LYS A 35 -15.06 9.66 -6.71
CA LYS A 35 -16.50 9.49 -6.95
C LYS A 35 -17.04 8.30 -6.19
N LYS A 36 -18.02 8.53 -5.31
CA LYS A 36 -18.64 7.50 -4.46
C LYS A 36 -19.21 6.31 -5.23
N ASP A 37 -19.67 6.54 -6.46
CA ASP A 37 -20.30 5.50 -7.30
C ASP A 37 -19.27 4.71 -8.13
N TRP A 38 -17.96 4.94 -7.93
CA TRP A 38 -16.90 4.30 -8.67
C TRP A 38 -16.12 3.30 -7.80
N PRO A 39 -16.38 1.98 -7.92
CA PRO A 39 -15.63 0.99 -7.18
C PRO A 39 -14.20 0.84 -7.72
N THR A 40 -13.22 0.61 -6.85
CA THR A 40 -11.80 0.48 -7.21
C THR A 40 -11.56 -0.51 -8.33
N VAL A 41 -12.29 -1.64 -8.35
CA VAL A 41 -12.15 -2.65 -9.40
C VAL A 41 -12.44 -2.08 -10.79
N ARG A 42 -13.47 -1.26 -10.94
CA ARG A 42 -13.83 -0.65 -12.22
C ARG A 42 -12.79 0.37 -12.68
N TYR A 43 -12.18 1.07 -11.73
CA TYR A 43 -11.08 1.98 -12.02
C TYR A 43 -9.91 1.21 -12.61
N VAL A 44 -9.36 0.23 -11.89
CA VAL A 44 -8.13 -0.47 -12.29
C VAL A 44 -8.30 -1.37 -13.52
N THR A 45 -9.51 -1.80 -13.88
CA THR A 45 -9.75 -2.62 -15.09
C THR A 45 -10.22 -1.80 -16.29
N SER A 46 -10.27 -0.48 -16.21
CA SER A 46 -10.59 0.36 -17.38
C SER A 46 -9.46 0.30 -18.41
N ASP A 47 -9.81 0.40 -19.68
CA ASP A 47 -8.90 0.66 -20.80
C ASP A 47 -8.10 1.98 -20.67
N LYS A 48 -8.65 2.95 -19.92
CA LYS A 48 -8.00 4.21 -19.55
C LYS A 48 -6.99 4.10 -18.40
N PHE A 49 -6.90 2.96 -17.72
CA PHE A 49 -5.97 2.80 -16.60
C PHE A 49 -4.53 2.79 -17.12
N GLU A 50 -3.75 3.78 -16.71
CA GLU A 50 -2.32 3.85 -16.97
C GLU A 50 -1.61 4.22 -15.67
N ALA A 51 -0.65 3.39 -15.25
CA ALA A 51 0.25 3.71 -14.14
C ALA A 51 1.32 4.67 -14.65
N THR A 52 1.29 5.91 -14.15
CA THR A 52 2.18 6.99 -14.58
C THR A 52 3.37 7.17 -13.65
N GLY A 53 3.27 6.66 -12.42
CA GLY A 53 4.32 6.79 -11.41
C GLY A 53 4.16 5.79 -10.27
N LEU A 54 5.19 5.73 -9.43
CA LEU A 54 5.22 4.86 -8.26
C LEU A 54 5.87 5.61 -7.08
N GLY A 55 5.08 5.86 -6.05
CA GLY A 55 5.57 6.17 -4.71
C GLY A 55 5.94 4.87 -3.99
N MET A 56 7.11 4.85 -3.36
CA MET A 56 7.53 3.75 -2.50
C MET A 56 7.79 4.27 -1.09
N TYR A 57 7.16 3.65 -0.11
CA TYR A 57 7.47 3.86 1.30
C TYR A 57 7.87 2.55 1.94
N GLN A 58 9.08 2.51 2.49
CA GLN A 58 9.59 1.36 3.23
C GLN A 58 9.62 1.72 4.71
N SER A 59 8.85 1.00 5.51
CA SER A 59 8.97 1.07 6.97
C SER A 59 9.56 -0.23 7.50
N ARG A 60 10.50 -0.07 8.43
CA ARG A 60 10.86 -1.14 9.34
C ARG A 60 9.89 -1.08 10.50
N VAL A 61 9.32 -2.22 10.86
CA VAL A 61 8.55 -2.31 12.11
C VAL A 61 9.57 -2.29 13.25
N ASP A 62 10.00 -1.09 13.62
CA ASP A 62 10.68 -0.83 14.87
C ASP A 62 9.57 -0.54 15.88
N LEU A 63 9.08 -1.60 16.54
CA LEU A 63 8.14 -1.46 17.64
C LEU A 63 8.85 -0.66 18.74
N LEU A 64 8.54 0.64 18.83
CA LEU A 64 8.83 1.49 19.97
C LEU A 64 8.22 0.81 21.20
N VAL A 65 9.10 0.28 22.06
CA VAL A 65 8.77 -0.15 23.43
C VAL A 65 9.20 0.95 24.38
#